data_AF-A0A1Z9AEE9-F1
#
_entry.id   AF-A0A1Z9AEE9-F1
#
_cell.length_a   1.000
_cell.length_b   1.000
_cell.length_c   1.000
_cell.angle_alpha   90.00
_cell.angle_beta   90.00
_cell.angle_gamma   90.00
#
_symmetry.space_group_name_H-M   'P 1'
#
loop_
_entity.id
_entity.type
_entity.pdbx_description
1 polymer ?
#
loop_
_entity_poly.entity_id
_entity_poly.type
_entity_poly.pdbx_seq_one_letter_code
_entity_poly.pdbx_strand_id
1 'polypeptide(L)'
;MNFFTKSCFSAIPIKKTTPLFIENSIWEQEIVKVGDIGHKDEDHVVHNCTKESLAELRTAFGPESLVTAGNASGVVDGAAAVVIKSASKAKQDGDKPLAKIISWGIVGLEPAIMAYGPVPSSKKALEKAGLTIDDIDRWEINEAFAGQA
;
A
#
# COMPACT_ATOMS: atom_id res chain seq x y z
N MET A 1 -23.67 -11.25 -3.55
CA MET A 1 -22.92 -10.02 -3.83
C MET A 1 -21.52 -10.45 -4.19
N ASN A 2 -21.18 -10.46 -5.48
CA ASN A 2 -19.93 -11.07 -5.96
C ASN A 2 -18.81 -10.02 -5.90
N PHE A 3 -18.00 -10.05 -4.85
CA PHE A 3 -16.76 -9.28 -4.79
C PHE A 3 -15.71 -9.93 -5.71
N PHE A 4 -15.79 -9.61 -7.00
CA PHE A 4 -14.67 -9.71 -7.92
C PHE A 4 -13.83 -8.44 -7.82
N THR A 5 -13.26 -8.16 -6.65
CA THR A 5 -12.30 -7.08 -6.51
C THR A 5 -10.98 -7.49 -7.16
N LYS A 6 -10.71 -6.93 -8.34
CA LYS A 6 -9.35 -6.90 -8.90
C LYS A 6 -8.54 -5.84 -8.14
N SER A 7 -8.39 -6.05 -6.83
CA SER A 7 -7.66 -5.12 -5.97
C SER A 7 -6.16 -5.24 -6.27
N CYS A 8 -5.63 -4.20 -6.89
CA CYS A 8 -4.21 -3.89 -6.82
C CYS A 8 -3.93 -2.72 -5.86
N PHE A 9 -4.93 -2.22 -5.07
CA PHE A 9 -4.94 -1.53 -3.73
C PHE A 9 -4.87 0.03 -3.48
N SER A 10 -4.66 0.93 -4.46
CA SER A 10 -4.90 2.43 -4.48
C SER A 10 -4.06 3.41 -3.61
N ALA A 11 -3.02 4.02 -4.20
CA ALA A 11 -2.29 5.15 -3.62
C ALA A 11 -3.06 6.49 -3.70
N ILE A 12 -3.38 7.08 -2.55
CA ILE A 12 -3.99 8.41 -2.37
C ILE A 12 -3.20 9.08 -1.24
N PRO A 13 -2.75 10.36 -1.36
CA PRO A 13 -1.78 10.97 -0.47
C PRO A 13 -2.06 10.73 1.02
N ILE A 14 -1.25 9.84 1.61
CA ILE A 14 -1.50 9.16 2.88
C ILE A 14 -1.82 10.12 4.04
N LYS A 15 -1.17 11.29 4.07
CA LYS A 15 -1.35 12.33 5.10
C LYS A 15 -2.73 13.00 5.12
N LYS A 16 -3.56 12.79 4.09
CA LYS A 16 -4.96 13.25 4.05
C LYS A 16 -5.97 12.12 4.25
N THR A 17 -5.68 10.93 3.72
CA THR A 17 -6.58 9.77 3.77
C THR A 17 -6.49 9.01 5.08
N THR A 18 -5.30 8.83 5.64
CA THR A 18 -5.14 8.05 6.87
C THR A 18 -5.89 8.62 8.07
N PRO A 19 -5.85 9.93 8.39
CA PRO A 19 -6.67 10.49 9.46
C PRO A 19 -8.16 10.18 9.27
N LEU A 20 -8.67 10.29 8.04
CA LEU A 20 -10.04 9.95 7.70
C LEU A 20 -10.32 8.44 7.85
N PHE A 21 -9.37 7.56 7.56
CA PHE A 21 -9.53 6.11 7.71
C PHE A 21 -9.57 5.69 9.19
N ILE A 22 -8.77 6.33 10.04
CA ILE A 22 -8.79 6.17 11.50
C ILE A 22 -10.13 6.69 12.07
N GLU A 23 -10.53 7.91 11.73
CA GLU A 23 -11.78 8.54 12.17
C GLU A 23 -13.01 7.70 11.79
N ASN A 24 -13.08 7.22 10.55
CA ASN A 24 -14.17 6.39 10.05
C ASN A 24 -14.01 4.89 10.40
N SER A 25 -13.00 4.52 11.19
CA SER A 25 -12.73 3.14 11.66
C SER A 25 -12.64 2.11 10.53
N ILE A 26 -12.14 2.52 9.35
CA ILE A 26 -12.06 1.70 8.14
C ILE A 26 -11.22 0.44 8.37
N TRP A 27 -10.17 0.56 9.18
CA TRP A 27 -9.22 -0.51 9.48
C TRP A 27 -9.65 -1.45 10.61
N GLU A 28 -10.84 -1.27 11.19
CA GLU A 28 -11.35 -2.11 12.29
C GLU A 28 -11.43 -3.60 11.93
N GLN A 29 -11.62 -3.93 10.65
CA GLN A 29 -11.75 -5.31 10.17
C GLN A 29 -10.41 -5.99 9.82
N GLU A 30 -9.32 -5.23 9.73
CA GLU A 30 -8.00 -5.72 9.29
C GLU A 30 -6.92 -5.66 10.38
N ILE A 31 -7.02 -4.75 11.34
CA ILE A 31 -6.07 -4.66 12.48
C ILE A 31 -6.54 -5.52 13.66
N VAL A 32 -5.72 -6.52 14.00
CA VAL A 32 -5.85 -7.30 15.24
C VAL A 32 -5.19 -6.52 16.38
N LYS A 33 -5.88 -6.39 17.52
CA LYS A 33 -5.31 -5.73 18.71
C LYS A 33 -4.09 -6.47 19.28
N VAL A 34 -3.10 -5.71 19.72
CA VAL A 34 -1.89 -6.22 20.40
C VAL A 34 -1.78 -5.52 21.76
N GLY A 35 -2.15 -6.23 22.82
CA GLY A 35 -2.40 -5.60 24.12
C GLY A 35 -3.57 -4.61 24.01
N ASP A 36 -3.34 -3.38 24.46
CA ASP A 36 -4.34 -2.31 24.39
C ASP A 36 -4.40 -1.60 23.02
N ILE A 37 -3.32 -1.72 22.21
CA ILE A 37 -3.13 -1.05 20.91
C ILE A 37 -3.99 -1.71 19.83
N GLY A 38 -4.67 -0.91 19.00
CA GLY A 38 -5.47 -1.36 17.86
C GLY A 38 -5.62 -0.34 16.74
N HIS A 39 -6.69 -0.45 15.95
CA HIS A 39 -6.89 0.30 14.70
C HIS A 39 -6.99 1.83 14.82
N LYS A 40 -7.00 2.39 16.04
CA LYS A 40 -7.06 3.84 16.30
C LYS A 40 -5.73 4.41 16.78
N ASP A 41 -4.75 3.55 17.00
CA ASP A 41 -3.50 3.84 17.70
C ASP A 41 -2.30 3.83 16.74
N GLU A 42 -2.56 4.12 15.47
CA GLU A 42 -1.55 4.34 14.42
C GLU A 42 -0.76 5.63 14.72
N ASP A 43 0.51 5.49 15.07
CA ASP A 43 1.34 6.54 15.67
C ASP A 43 2.30 7.23 14.67
N HIS A 44 2.46 6.71 13.45
CA HIS A 44 3.27 7.34 12.41
C HIS A 44 2.57 8.55 11.75
N VAL A 45 1.28 8.76 12.01
CA VAL A 45 0.45 9.77 11.34
C VAL A 45 0.66 11.16 11.92
N VAL A 46 1.29 12.03 11.13
CA VAL A 46 1.43 13.46 11.46
C VAL A 46 0.14 14.21 11.16
N HIS A 47 -0.69 14.39 12.18
CA HIS A 47 -1.88 15.25 12.13
C HIS A 47 -1.54 16.71 11.83
N ASN A 48 -2.50 17.45 11.24
CA ASN A 48 -2.40 18.89 10.92
C ASN A 48 -1.23 19.27 9.99
N CYS A 49 -0.70 18.34 9.21
CA CYS A 49 0.35 18.60 8.21
C CYS A 49 -0.11 19.60 7.14
N THR A 50 0.62 20.72 6.96
CA THR A 50 0.36 21.71 5.91
C THR A 50 1.41 21.65 4.81
N LYS A 51 1.23 22.44 3.73
CA LYS A 51 2.26 22.54 2.66
C LYS A 51 3.48 23.31 3.15
N GLU A 52 3.22 24.33 3.95
CA GLU A 52 4.18 25.25 4.53
C GLU A 52 5.09 24.48 5.51
N SER A 53 4.51 23.68 6.42
CA SER A 53 5.28 22.83 7.34
C SER A 53 6.11 21.76 6.63
N LEU A 54 5.72 21.32 5.43
CA LEU A 54 6.51 20.38 4.62
C LEU A 54 7.66 21.08 3.87
N ALA A 55 7.47 22.33 3.44
CA ALA A 55 8.46 23.11 2.71
C ALA A 55 9.63 23.57 3.58
N GLU A 56 9.43 23.70 4.90
CA GLU A 56 10.46 24.05 5.88
C GLU A 56 11.39 22.87 6.24
N LEU A 57 11.09 21.65 5.79
CA LEU A 57 11.86 20.47 6.16
C LEU A 57 13.20 20.38 5.44
N ARG A 58 14.26 20.11 6.22
CA ARG A 58 15.60 19.86 5.70
C ARG A 58 15.63 18.59 4.84
N THR A 59 16.49 18.62 3.83
CA THR A 59 16.70 17.52 2.89
C THR A 59 17.49 16.38 3.55
N ALA A 60 17.12 15.13 3.24
CA ALA A 60 17.64 13.94 3.92
C ALA A 60 18.96 13.42 3.33
N PHE A 61 19.19 13.63 2.03
CA PHE A 61 20.33 13.07 1.30
C PHE A 61 21.27 14.15 0.71
N GLY A 62 21.38 15.30 1.38
CA GLY A 62 22.26 16.41 1.01
C GLY A 62 21.54 17.58 0.32
N PRO A 63 22.25 18.70 0.04
CA PRO A 63 21.63 19.97 -0.36
C PRO A 63 20.81 19.91 -1.66
N GLU A 64 21.26 19.12 -2.64
CA GLU A 64 20.60 18.96 -3.96
C GLU A 64 19.45 17.94 -3.94
N SER A 65 19.17 17.29 -2.80
CA SER A 65 18.13 16.28 -2.70
C SER A 65 16.74 16.91 -2.54
N LEU A 66 15.74 16.38 -3.25
CA LEU A 66 14.33 16.76 -3.07
C LEU A 66 13.62 15.92 -1.98
N VAL A 67 14.31 14.98 -1.35
CA VAL A 67 13.73 14.11 -0.31
C VAL A 67 13.88 14.75 1.07
N THR A 68 12.79 14.77 1.84
CA THR A 68 12.73 15.20 3.23
C THR A 68 12.02 14.13 4.07
N ALA A 69 12.13 14.18 5.40
CA ALA A 69 11.34 13.32 6.28
C ALA A 69 9.81 13.51 6.11
N GLY A 70 9.37 14.58 5.43
CA GLY A 70 7.97 14.84 5.13
C GLY A 70 7.45 14.15 3.88
N ASN A 71 8.32 13.66 3.00
CA ASN A 71 7.95 13.05 1.71
C ASN A 71 8.59 11.67 1.45
N ALA A 72 9.19 11.07 2.48
CA ALA A 72 9.59 9.66 2.55
C ALA A 72 8.67 8.89 3.52
N SER A 73 8.58 7.56 3.37
CA SER A 73 8.00 6.69 4.39
C SER A 73 8.86 6.71 5.66
N GLY A 74 8.24 6.76 6.84
CA GLY A 74 8.96 6.59 8.10
C GLY A 74 9.44 5.15 8.33
N VAL A 75 10.22 4.98 9.40
CA VAL A 75 10.59 3.67 9.94
C VAL A 75 9.50 3.29 10.95
N VAL A 76 8.84 2.16 10.73
CA VAL A 76 7.70 1.68 11.52
C VAL A 76 7.83 0.19 11.80
N ASP A 77 7.29 -0.26 12.93
CA ASP A 77 7.25 -1.67 13.33
C ASP A 77 5.82 -2.23 13.16
N GLY A 78 5.69 -3.40 12.55
CA GLY A 78 4.39 -4.02 12.31
C GLY A 78 4.48 -5.42 11.70
N ALA A 79 3.35 -6.14 11.71
CA ALA A 79 3.25 -7.48 11.12
C ALA A 79 1.86 -7.70 10.49
N ALA A 80 1.83 -8.41 9.37
CA ALA A 80 0.60 -8.80 8.67
C ALA A 80 0.72 -10.25 8.18
N ALA A 81 -0.41 -10.96 8.11
CA ALA A 81 -0.47 -12.34 7.64
C ALA A 81 -1.78 -12.61 6.88
N VAL A 82 -1.73 -13.54 5.92
CA VAL A 82 -2.91 -14.00 5.16
C VAL A 82 -2.96 -15.52 5.12
N VAL A 83 -4.17 -16.08 5.21
CA VAL A 83 -4.40 -17.53 5.05
C VAL A 83 -4.74 -17.81 3.59
N ILE A 84 -3.89 -18.59 2.91
CA ILE A 84 -4.09 -18.97 1.51
C ILE A 84 -4.54 -20.43 1.43
N LYS A 85 -5.62 -20.69 0.68
CA LYS A 85 -6.12 -22.03 0.37
C LYS A 85 -6.33 -22.17 -1.14
N SER A 86 -6.29 -23.41 -1.64
CA SER A 86 -6.81 -23.69 -2.98
C SER A 86 -8.33 -23.47 -3.03
N ALA A 87 -8.87 -23.07 -4.18
CA ALA A 87 -10.30 -22.82 -4.32
C ALA A 87 -11.17 -24.06 -4.02
N SER A 88 -10.67 -25.26 -4.32
CA SER A 88 -11.32 -26.53 -3.97
C SER A 88 -11.34 -26.78 -2.46
N LYS A 89 -10.23 -26.49 -1.75
CA LYS A 89 -10.15 -26.67 -0.30
C LYS A 89 -11.02 -25.64 0.43
N ALA A 90 -10.95 -24.37 0.03
CA ALA A 90 -11.82 -23.32 0.57
C ALA A 90 -13.31 -23.68 0.42
N LYS A 91 -13.71 -24.19 -0.75
CA LYS A 91 -15.09 -24.67 -0.98
C LYS A 91 -15.45 -25.89 -0.12
N GLN A 92 -14.52 -26.83 0.09
CA GLN A 92 -14.74 -28.01 0.93
C GLN A 92 -14.95 -27.62 2.40
N ASP A 93 -14.17 -26.66 2.89
CA ASP A 93 -14.20 -26.19 4.28
C ASP A 93 -15.38 -25.23 4.56
N GLY A 94 -16.10 -24.79 3.52
CA GLY A 94 -17.19 -23.82 3.64
C GLY A 94 -16.74 -22.37 3.78
N ASP A 95 -15.46 -22.08 3.52
CA ASP A 95 -14.90 -20.73 3.58
C ASP A 95 -15.54 -19.80 2.55
N LYS A 96 -15.55 -18.50 2.85
CA LYS A 96 -15.85 -17.42 1.90
C LYS A 96 -14.57 -16.63 1.63
N PRO A 97 -13.82 -16.91 0.55
CA PRO A 97 -12.58 -16.20 0.25
C PRO A 97 -12.81 -14.69 0.04
N LEU A 98 -11.93 -13.86 0.60
CA LEU A 98 -11.97 -12.41 0.44
C LEU A 98 -11.56 -11.96 -0.97
N ALA A 99 -10.61 -12.66 -1.58
CA ALA A 99 -10.07 -12.38 -2.91
C ALA A 99 -9.49 -13.65 -3.55
N LYS A 100 -9.07 -13.55 -4.81
CA LYS A 100 -8.30 -14.59 -5.52
C LYS A 100 -7.03 -13.96 -6.10
N ILE A 101 -5.88 -14.57 -5.84
CA ILE A 101 -4.62 -14.22 -6.52
C ILE A 101 -4.73 -14.66 -7.99
N ILE A 102 -4.71 -13.70 -8.92
CA ILE A 102 -4.81 -13.95 -10.36
C ILE A 102 -3.43 -14.14 -11.00
N SER A 103 -2.49 -13.26 -10.69
CA SER A 103 -1.11 -13.30 -11.20
C SER A 103 -0.16 -12.53 -10.26
N TRP A 104 1.14 -12.57 -10.57
CA TRP A 104 2.15 -11.69 -9.98
C TRP A 104 3.29 -11.42 -10.96
N GLY A 105 3.89 -10.23 -10.86
CA GLY A 105 5.04 -9.80 -11.64
C GLY A 105 6.25 -9.55 -10.74
N ILE A 106 7.39 -10.16 -11.09
CA ILE A 106 8.69 -9.90 -10.44
C ILE A 106 9.69 -9.58 -11.56
N VAL A 107 10.48 -8.53 -11.36
CA VAL A 107 11.47 -7.97 -12.29
C VAL A 107 12.66 -7.48 -11.49
N GLY A 108 13.86 -7.54 -12.07
CA GLY A 108 15.04 -6.83 -11.56
C GLY A 108 15.21 -5.49 -12.26
N LEU A 109 15.80 -4.53 -11.57
CA LEU A 109 16.19 -3.21 -12.11
C LEU A 109 17.61 -2.87 -11.63
N GLU A 110 18.23 -1.89 -12.29
CA GLU A 110 19.40 -1.22 -11.75
C GLU A 110 19.08 -0.59 -10.37
N PRO A 111 19.90 -0.79 -9.33
CA PRO A 111 19.60 -0.28 -7.99
C PRO A 111 19.36 1.23 -7.93
N ALA A 112 20.05 2.01 -8.78
CA ALA A 112 19.91 3.46 -8.90
C ALA A 112 18.49 3.92 -9.31
N ILE A 113 17.68 3.04 -9.90
CA ILE A 113 16.30 3.32 -10.34
C ILE A 113 15.28 2.38 -9.68
N MET A 114 15.60 1.79 -8.53
CA MET A 114 14.74 0.79 -7.85
C MET A 114 13.29 1.25 -7.64
N ALA A 115 13.08 2.55 -7.42
CA ALA A 115 11.77 3.18 -7.22
C ALA A 115 10.84 3.04 -8.44
N TYR A 116 11.38 2.86 -9.65
CA TYR A 116 10.58 2.60 -10.86
C TYR A 116 9.99 1.18 -10.89
N GLY A 117 10.43 0.27 -9.99
CA GLY A 117 10.06 -1.14 -9.91
C GLY A 117 8.57 -1.49 -10.08
N PRO A 118 7.62 -0.74 -9.49
CA PRO A 118 6.18 -0.96 -9.65
C PRO A 118 5.68 -0.92 -11.10
N VAL A 119 6.31 -0.13 -11.99
CA VAL A 119 5.83 0.03 -13.37
C VAL A 119 6.06 -1.25 -14.21
N PRO A 120 7.27 -1.80 -14.35
CA PRO A 120 7.50 -3.06 -15.07
C PRO A 120 6.95 -4.28 -14.33
N SER A 121 6.90 -4.29 -12.99
CA SER A 121 6.31 -5.42 -12.25
C SER A 121 4.79 -5.51 -12.47
N SER A 122 4.08 -4.38 -12.39
CA SER A 122 2.63 -4.31 -12.63
C SER A 122 2.28 -4.67 -14.07
N LYS A 123 3.01 -4.14 -15.07
CA LYS A 123 2.84 -4.52 -16.49
C LYS A 123 2.96 -6.04 -16.69
N LYS A 124 3.97 -6.67 -16.08
CA LYS A 124 4.18 -8.12 -16.14
C LYS A 124 3.11 -8.93 -15.40
N ALA A 125 2.51 -8.39 -14.35
CA ALA A 125 1.38 -9.01 -13.65
C ALA A 125 0.10 -8.96 -14.52
N LEU A 126 -0.19 -7.79 -15.10
CA LEU A 126 -1.32 -7.58 -16.00
C LEU A 126 -1.24 -8.47 -17.25
N GLU A 127 -0.08 -8.49 -17.93
CA GLU A 127 0.17 -9.33 -19.11
C GLU A 127 -0.12 -10.81 -18.82
N LYS A 128 0.42 -11.35 -17.72
CA LYS A 128 0.15 -12.74 -17.27
C LYS A 128 -1.31 -13.01 -16.93
N ALA A 129 -2.06 -12.00 -16.49
CA ALA A 129 -3.48 -12.12 -16.18
C ALA A 129 -4.39 -11.94 -17.40
N GLY A 130 -3.84 -11.48 -18.54
CA GLY A 130 -4.64 -11.03 -19.69
C GLY A 130 -5.48 -9.79 -19.39
N LEU A 131 -4.99 -8.91 -18.51
CA LEU A 131 -5.70 -7.70 -18.05
C LEU A 131 -5.03 -6.42 -18.57
N THR A 132 -5.80 -5.34 -18.62
CA THR A 132 -5.36 -3.98 -18.93
C THR A 132 -5.28 -3.11 -17.67
N ILE A 133 -4.89 -1.84 -17.79
CA ILE A 133 -4.95 -0.89 -16.66
C ILE A 133 -6.40 -0.51 -16.29
N ASP A 134 -7.29 -0.50 -17.28
CA ASP A 134 -8.72 -0.13 -17.13
C ASP A 134 -9.54 -1.26 -16.50
N ASP A 135 -8.96 -2.47 -16.43
CA ASP A 135 -9.51 -3.62 -15.73
C ASP A 135 -9.39 -3.53 -14.20
N ILE A 136 -8.65 -2.56 -13.66
CA ILE A 136 -8.23 -2.54 -12.25
C ILE A 136 -8.93 -1.43 -11.47
N ASP A 137 -9.81 -1.81 -10.54
CA ASP A 137 -10.61 -0.89 -9.74
C ASP A 137 -9.79 -0.06 -8.72
N ARG A 138 -8.59 -0.54 -8.36
CA ARG A 138 -7.79 -0.03 -7.23
C ARG A 138 -6.29 -0.29 -7.49
N TRP A 139 -5.42 0.74 -7.53
CA TRP A 139 -4.00 0.67 -7.96
C TRP A 139 -2.97 1.15 -6.90
N GLU A 140 -2.37 0.22 -6.14
CA GLU A 140 -1.49 0.47 -4.98
C GLU A 140 -0.05 0.51 -5.41
N ILE A 141 0.64 1.44 -4.78
CA ILE A 141 2.03 1.70 -5.05
C ILE A 141 2.57 2.18 -3.72
N ASN A 142 3.31 1.30 -3.03
CA ASN A 142 3.89 1.60 -1.73
C ASN A 142 4.61 2.96 -1.77
N GLU A 143 4.25 3.89 -0.90
CA GLU A 143 4.74 5.27 -0.90
C GLU A 143 6.11 5.39 -0.19
N ALA A 144 7.13 4.66 -0.68
CA ALA A 144 8.48 4.72 -0.10
C ALA A 144 9.06 6.14 -0.14
N PHE A 145 8.87 6.82 -1.28
CA PHE A 145 9.15 8.23 -1.48
C PHE A 145 8.08 8.83 -2.38
N ALA A 146 7.66 10.07 -2.13
CA ALA A 146 6.69 10.75 -3.01
C ALA A 146 7.27 11.01 -4.41
N GLY A 147 8.58 11.30 -4.49
CA GLY A 147 9.34 11.35 -5.73
C GLY A 147 9.82 9.96 -6.16
N GLN A 148 8.90 9.10 -6.61
CA GLN A 148 9.21 7.76 -7.13
C GLN A 148 8.88 7.62 -8.63
N ALA A 149 9.62 8.37 -9.47
CA ALA A 149 9.58 8.31 -10.93
C ALA A 149 10.91 8.79 -11.55
#